data_AF-A0A2G5L5W7-F1
#
_entry.id   AF-A0A2G5L5W7-F1
#
_cell.length_a   1.000
_cell.length_b   1.000
_cell.length_c   1.000
_cell.angle_alpha   90.00
_cell.angle_beta   90.00
_cell.angle_gamma   90.00
#
_symmetry.space_group_name_H-M   'P 1'
#
loop_
_entity.id
_entity.type
_entity.pdbx_description
1 polymer ?
#
loop_
_entity_poly.entity_id
_entity_poly.type
_entity_poly.pdbx_seq_one_letter_code
_entity_poly.pdbx_strand_id
1 'polypeptide(L)'
;MILNTQHFSGRIEEINHILWKKKFDIYAFQRMAFKKFEKEKIQWHYTSTFLNFPLEIENSSNNIGISIFATELLDLYYDCVEGNRSLSSQKSKELFEKRKTFIPDDNIETIEFFIDAFFTSLVYNYQTFLANTMAQHYFVGINDEVKILLNILKRYKSVLLDKAKQIDVFWSIKLNKEISDHIIEMLIDFIEQRLNLLTISSDHTPFESKINHIENDIFKIEWNGSQQELCELILELENKEWISNIKNGDRRKVANSITNIFDLTQTKKNTKSDPSNSFYQLLKGEHDKNQRTFPFLEKETYEKKFNKIVNRKTS
;
A
#
# COMPACT_ATOMS: atom_id res chain seq x y z
N MET A 1 0.38 16.45 -16.03
CA MET A 1 1.21 15.92 -14.93
C MET A 1 1.70 17.13 -14.19
N ILE A 2 1.65 17.09 -12.87
CA ILE A 2 2.29 18.10 -12.05
C ILE A 2 3.80 17.94 -12.25
N LEU A 3 4.45 18.96 -12.83
CA LEU A 3 5.89 18.96 -13.14
C LEU A 3 6.70 19.83 -12.19
N ASN A 4 6.03 20.51 -11.27
CA ASN A 4 6.65 21.45 -10.34
C ASN A 4 5.96 21.37 -8.99
N THR A 5 6.76 21.30 -7.93
CA THR A 5 6.30 21.24 -6.54
C THR A 5 5.52 22.49 -6.12
N GLN A 6 5.70 23.62 -6.79
CA GLN A 6 4.91 24.85 -6.59
C GLN A 6 3.41 24.65 -6.76
N HIS A 7 2.98 23.62 -7.50
CA HIS A 7 1.56 23.25 -7.59
C HIS A 7 0.94 22.99 -6.21
N PHE A 8 1.73 22.50 -5.25
CA PHE A 8 1.29 22.17 -3.91
C PHE A 8 1.45 23.32 -2.90
N SER A 9 2.05 24.46 -3.27
CA SER A 9 2.48 25.47 -2.31
C SER A 9 1.35 26.02 -1.45
N GLY A 10 0.18 26.29 -2.03
CA GLY A 10 -0.97 26.80 -1.28
C GLY A 10 -1.48 25.81 -0.22
N ARG A 11 -1.50 24.50 -0.54
CA ARG A 11 -1.88 23.45 0.41
C ARG A 11 -0.82 23.21 1.47
N ILE A 12 0.46 23.33 1.11
CA ILE A 12 1.58 23.27 2.06
C ILE A 12 1.49 24.46 3.04
N GLU A 13 1.18 25.66 2.57
CA GLU A 13 0.95 26.84 3.42
C GLU A 13 -0.23 26.62 4.40
N GLU A 14 -1.34 26.04 3.92
CA GLU A 14 -2.47 25.65 4.79
C GLU A 14 -2.04 24.66 5.88
N ILE A 15 -1.28 23.63 5.51
CA ILE A 15 -0.74 22.63 6.45
C ILE A 15 0.19 23.28 7.48
N ASN A 16 1.11 24.14 7.04
CA ASN A 16 2.06 24.81 7.93
C ASN A 16 1.31 25.73 8.90
N HIS A 17 0.27 26.42 8.45
CA HIS A 17 -0.59 27.19 9.34
C HIS A 17 -1.29 26.30 10.39
N ILE A 18 -1.63 25.04 10.09
CA ILE A 18 -2.15 24.09 11.07
C ILE A 18 -1.05 23.64 12.05
N LEU A 19 0.12 23.26 11.53
CA LEU A 19 1.26 22.78 12.32
C LEU A 19 1.72 23.81 13.36
N TRP A 20 1.81 25.09 12.99
CA TRP A 20 2.30 26.17 13.85
C TRP A 20 1.19 26.83 14.71
N LYS A 21 -0.05 26.34 14.67
CA LYS A 21 -1.07 26.79 15.61
C LYS A 21 -0.65 26.38 17.03
N LYS A 22 -0.55 27.36 17.93
CA LYS A 22 -0.29 27.18 19.39
C LYS A 22 -1.26 26.24 20.14
N LYS A 23 -2.20 25.61 19.45
CA LYS A 23 -3.22 24.71 20.01
C LYS A 23 -2.75 23.25 20.05
N PHE A 24 -1.73 22.87 19.28
CA PHE A 24 -1.26 21.50 19.21
C PHE A 24 0.08 21.37 19.93
N ASP A 25 0.06 20.71 21.08
CA ASP A 25 1.29 20.17 21.67
C ASP A 25 1.71 18.97 20.83
N ILE A 26 2.95 18.97 20.33
CA ILE A 26 3.47 17.82 19.60
C ILE A 26 3.97 16.82 20.61
N TYR A 27 3.45 15.59 20.52
CA TYR A 27 3.83 14.56 21.48
C TYR A 27 4.90 13.64 20.89
N ALA A 28 5.75 13.13 21.79
CA ALA A 28 6.70 12.08 21.45
C ALA A 28 5.90 10.79 21.31
N PHE A 29 5.96 10.14 20.14
CA PHE A 29 5.38 8.80 19.99
C PHE A 29 6.45 7.76 19.70
N GLN A 30 6.28 6.57 20.28
CA GLN A 30 7.29 5.54 20.25
C GLN A 30 7.27 4.77 18.93
N ARG A 31 8.30 4.97 18.10
CA ARG A 31 8.72 4.03 17.06
C ARG A 31 10.14 3.56 17.34
N MET A 32 10.52 2.38 16.86
CA MET A 32 11.84 1.81 17.14
C MET A 32 12.95 2.64 16.49
N ALA A 33 13.76 3.30 17.32
CA ALA A 33 14.98 3.99 16.88
C ALA A 33 16.01 3.01 16.28
N PHE A 34 16.96 3.52 15.48
CA PHE A 34 17.99 2.66 14.89
C PHE A 34 18.90 2.05 15.98
N LYS A 35 18.84 0.72 16.14
CA LYS A 35 19.77 0.00 17.01
C LYS A 35 21.13 -0.22 16.36
N LYS A 36 21.13 -0.37 15.03
CA LYS A 36 22.29 -0.51 14.17
C LYS A 36 22.14 0.45 13.00
N PHE A 37 23.24 1.08 12.61
CA PHE A 37 23.30 2.10 11.58
C PHE A 37 23.80 1.50 10.25
N GLU A 38 23.11 0.45 9.81
CA GLU A 38 23.42 -0.24 8.55
C GLU A 38 22.88 0.60 7.37
N LYS A 39 23.75 0.89 6.39
CA LYS A 39 23.45 1.80 5.27
C LYS A 39 22.23 1.31 4.47
N GLU A 40 22.18 0.02 4.19
CA GLU A 40 21.09 -0.62 3.45
C GLU A 40 19.75 -0.46 4.18
N LYS A 41 19.76 -0.57 5.51
CA LYS A 41 18.57 -0.42 6.33
C LYS A 41 18.08 1.03 6.36
N ILE A 42 19.00 1.98 6.49
CA ILE A 42 18.67 3.43 6.47
C ILE A 42 18.08 3.79 5.09
N GLN A 43 18.74 3.37 4.01
CA GLN A 43 18.27 3.59 2.65
C GLN A 43 16.89 2.96 2.41
N TRP A 44 16.64 1.76 2.93
CA TRP A 44 15.34 1.12 2.83
C TRP A 44 14.24 1.94 3.52
N HIS A 45 14.47 2.41 4.76
CA HIS A 45 13.50 3.24 5.47
C HIS A 45 13.26 4.60 4.80
N TYR A 46 14.29 5.20 4.22
CA TYR A 46 14.14 6.45 3.45
C TYR A 46 13.28 6.19 2.20
N THR A 47 13.59 5.13 1.46
CA THR A 47 12.84 4.73 0.26
C THR A 47 11.39 4.39 0.58
N SER A 48 11.13 3.67 1.67
CA SER A 48 9.76 3.35 2.10
C SER A 48 8.95 4.59 2.46
N THR A 49 9.60 5.64 2.95
CA THR A 49 8.96 6.87 3.42
C THR A 49 8.73 7.88 2.29
N PHE A 50 9.75 8.11 1.45
CA PHE A 50 9.74 9.22 0.47
C PHE A 50 9.55 8.77 -0.98
N LEU A 51 9.62 7.47 -1.26
CA LEU A 51 9.59 6.94 -2.62
C LEU A 51 8.51 5.87 -2.81
N ASN A 52 7.38 5.99 -2.11
CA ASN A 52 6.25 5.06 -2.17
C ASN A 52 4.92 5.77 -1.91
N PHE A 53 3.84 5.34 -2.57
CA PHE A 53 2.49 5.80 -2.21
C PHE A 53 2.15 5.26 -0.82
N PRO A 54 1.69 6.11 0.12
CA PRO A 54 1.27 5.64 1.44
C PRO A 54 -0.07 4.91 1.32
N LEU A 55 -0.16 3.71 1.89
CA LEU A 55 -1.32 2.82 1.72
C LEU A 55 -1.93 2.36 3.03
N GLU A 56 -1.19 2.46 4.13
CA GLU A 56 -1.64 2.01 5.44
C GLU A 56 -2.76 2.91 5.96
N ILE A 57 -3.81 2.29 6.50
CA ILE A 57 -4.96 2.98 7.07
C ILE A 57 -4.90 2.82 8.58
N GLU A 58 -5.16 3.92 9.28
CA GLU A 58 -5.25 3.97 10.72
C GLU A 58 -6.48 4.76 11.17
N ASN A 59 -6.79 4.70 12.47
CA ASN A 59 -7.84 5.52 13.04
C ASN A 59 -7.45 7.01 12.98
N SER A 60 -8.42 7.85 12.65
CA SER A 60 -8.27 9.30 12.65
C SER A 60 -7.77 9.80 14.00
N SER A 61 -6.83 10.75 13.97
CA SER A 61 -6.25 11.36 15.16
C SER A 61 -6.45 12.87 15.13
N ASN A 62 -6.63 13.49 16.29
CA ASN A 62 -6.56 14.95 16.43
C ASN A 62 -5.17 15.42 16.86
N ASN A 63 -4.27 14.49 17.17
CA ASN A 63 -2.95 14.76 17.70
C ASN A 63 -1.90 14.70 16.60
N ILE A 64 -0.85 15.50 16.77
CA ILE A 64 0.35 15.50 15.96
C ILE A 64 1.50 14.97 16.82
N GLY A 65 2.28 14.05 16.29
CA GLY A 65 3.38 13.46 17.03
C GLY A 65 4.58 13.17 16.13
N ILE A 66 5.77 13.26 16.70
CA ILE A 66 7.01 12.91 16.02
C ILE A 66 7.79 11.89 16.84
N SER A 67 8.41 10.93 16.16
CA SER A 67 9.36 10.01 16.77
C SER A 67 10.78 10.53 16.56
N ILE A 68 11.67 10.29 17.53
CA ILE A 68 13.11 10.51 17.35
C ILE A 68 13.64 9.82 16.08
N PHE A 69 13.03 8.69 15.68
CA PHE A 69 13.36 7.97 14.46
C PHE A 69 13.26 8.87 13.21
N ALA A 70 12.27 9.77 13.14
CA ALA A 70 12.11 10.67 11.99
C ALA A 70 13.36 11.55 11.80
N THR A 71 13.84 12.13 12.91
CA THR A 71 15.05 12.95 12.92
C THR A 71 16.31 12.14 12.61
N GLU A 72 16.43 10.93 13.18
CA GLU A 72 17.56 10.03 12.92
C GLU A 72 17.60 9.57 11.47
N LEU A 73 16.44 9.31 10.85
CA LEU A 73 16.36 8.88 9.47
C LEU A 73 16.99 9.91 8.53
N LEU A 74 16.66 11.20 8.72
CA LEU A 74 17.24 12.27 7.91
C LEU A 74 18.74 12.43 8.18
N ASP A 75 19.13 12.55 9.46
CA ASP A 75 20.53 12.70 9.86
C ASP A 75 21.40 11.59 9.26
N LEU A 76 20.94 10.34 9.37
CA LEU A 76 21.66 9.16 8.91
C LEU A 76 21.62 8.99 7.39
N TYR A 77 20.52 9.35 6.72
CA TYR A 77 20.43 9.23 5.27
C TYR A 77 21.45 10.14 4.59
N TYR A 78 21.50 11.42 4.98
CA TYR A 78 22.45 12.36 4.38
C TYR A 78 23.90 12.03 4.76
N ASP A 79 24.18 11.66 6.00
CA ASP A 79 25.55 11.35 6.43
C ASP A 79 26.06 10.02 5.84
N CYS A 80 25.27 8.95 5.94
CA CYS A 80 25.72 7.60 5.61
C CYS A 80 25.36 7.17 4.17
N VAL A 81 24.19 7.57 3.68
CA VAL A 81 23.70 7.12 2.37
C VAL A 81 24.22 8.02 1.27
N GLU A 82 23.81 9.31 1.26
CA GLU A 82 24.26 10.27 0.26
C GLU A 82 25.74 10.62 0.40
N GLY A 83 26.18 10.91 1.62
CA GLY A 83 27.58 11.21 1.91
C GLY A 83 28.53 10.03 1.68
N ASN A 84 27.98 8.81 1.56
CA ASN A 84 28.71 7.54 1.42
C ASN A 84 29.78 7.36 2.52
N ARG A 85 29.47 7.73 3.75
CA ARG A 85 30.39 7.65 4.91
C ARG A 85 29.95 6.55 5.86
N SER A 86 30.93 5.87 6.47
CA SER A 86 30.66 5.07 7.64
C SER A 86 30.34 5.97 8.83
N LEU A 87 29.41 5.55 9.69
CA LEU A 87 29.07 6.33 10.87
C LEU A 87 30.25 6.33 11.85
N SER A 88 30.72 7.51 12.24
CA SER A 88 31.78 7.64 13.22
C SER A 88 31.29 7.23 14.62
N SER A 89 32.21 6.76 15.46
CA SER A 89 31.91 6.45 16.86
C SER A 89 31.40 7.67 17.63
N GLN A 90 31.87 8.87 17.27
CA GLN A 90 31.41 10.13 17.84
C GLN A 90 29.97 10.44 17.44
N LYS A 91 29.64 10.40 16.14
CA LYS A 91 28.27 10.66 15.66
C LYS A 91 27.27 9.65 16.23
N SER A 92 27.68 8.39 16.37
CA SER A 92 26.90 7.36 17.05
C SER A 92 26.57 7.75 18.50
N LYS A 93 27.57 8.21 19.27
CA LYS A 93 27.34 8.72 20.64
C LYS A 93 26.41 9.93 20.66
N GLU A 94 26.60 10.88 19.74
CA GLU A 94 25.74 12.07 19.61
C GLU A 94 24.26 11.68 19.38
N LEU A 95 23.99 10.69 18.52
CA LEU A 95 22.63 10.18 18.30
C LEU A 95 22.04 9.54 19.57
N PHE A 96 22.83 8.77 20.34
CA PHE A 96 22.37 8.19 21.59
C PHE A 96 22.08 9.23 22.68
N GLU A 97 22.83 10.32 22.73
CA GLU A 97 22.53 11.43 23.64
C GLU A 97 21.30 12.22 23.19
N LYS A 98 21.16 12.50 21.88
CA LYS A 98 19.97 13.16 21.29
C LYS A 98 18.67 12.45 21.65
N ARG A 99 18.67 11.12 21.76
CA ARG A 99 17.51 10.33 22.22
C ARG A 99 17.06 10.68 23.64
N LYS A 100 17.99 11.00 24.54
CA LYS A 100 17.68 11.29 25.94
C LYS A 100 17.09 12.69 26.13
N THR A 101 17.44 13.60 25.23
CA THR A 101 17.04 15.01 25.26
C THR A 101 16.03 15.35 24.18
N PHE A 102 15.34 14.35 23.61
CA PHE A 102 14.41 14.57 22.51
C PHE A 102 13.17 15.33 22.99
N ILE A 103 12.98 16.54 22.46
CA ILE A 103 11.82 17.39 22.72
C ILE A 103 11.04 17.49 21.39
N PRO A 104 9.84 16.88 21.28
CA PRO A 104 9.07 16.85 20.04
C PRO A 104 8.72 18.23 19.48
N ASP A 105 8.37 19.19 20.34
CA ASP A 105 7.98 20.54 19.95
C ASP A 105 9.11 21.29 19.21
N ASP A 106 10.37 20.98 19.52
CA ASP A 106 11.53 21.56 18.85
C ASP A 106 11.76 20.97 17.44
N ASN A 107 10.93 20.02 17.00
CA ASN A 107 11.11 19.29 15.75
C ASN A 107 9.92 19.46 14.76
N ILE A 108 9.13 20.53 14.89
CA ILE A 108 8.05 20.89 13.94
C ILE A 108 8.58 20.95 12.51
N GLU A 109 9.72 21.62 12.30
CA GLU A 109 10.36 21.78 10.99
C GLU A 109 10.70 20.43 10.33
N THR A 110 10.91 19.37 11.13
CA THR A 110 11.11 18.02 10.57
C THR A 110 9.83 17.51 9.91
N ILE A 111 8.65 17.83 10.45
CA ILE A 111 7.37 17.45 9.84
C ILE A 111 7.16 18.16 8.51
N GLU A 112 7.42 19.47 8.47
CA GLU A 112 7.36 20.27 7.24
C GLU A 112 8.30 19.71 6.18
N PHE A 113 9.56 19.46 6.56
CA PHE A 113 10.55 18.86 5.69
C PHE A 113 10.08 17.52 5.12
N PHE A 114 9.46 16.66 5.94
CA PHE A 114 8.97 15.37 5.46
C PHE A 114 7.91 15.53 4.36
N ILE A 115 6.98 16.47 4.53
CA ILE A 115 5.93 16.74 3.56
C ILE A 115 6.52 17.29 2.26
N ASP A 116 7.41 18.28 2.37
CA ASP A 116 8.07 18.89 1.21
C ASP A 116 8.94 17.90 0.45
N ALA A 117 9.77 17.12 1.17
CA ALA A 117 10.64 16.12 0.58
C ALA A 117 9.85 14.99 -0.10
N PHE A 118 8.71 14.61 0.48
CA PHE A 118 7.82 13.61 -0.11
C PHE A 118 7.23 14.09 -1.44
N PHE A 119 6.67 15.31 -1.51
CA PHE A 119 6.10 15.82 -2.77
C PHE A 119 7.19 16.18 -3.80
N THR A 120 8.36 16.64 -3.36
CA THR A 120 9.53 16.80 -4.21
C THR A 120 9.93 15.47 -4.85
N SER A 121 9.99 14.41 -4.05
CA SER A 121 10.30 13.06 -4.52
C SER A 121 9.21 12.52 -5.45
N LEU A 122 7.93 12.77 -5.16
CA LEU A 122 6.82 12.36 -6.01
C LEU A 122 6.90 13.01 -7.40
N VAL A 123 7.20 14.31 -7.47
CA VAL A 123 7.27 15.06 -8.75
C VAL A 123 8.51 14.67 -9.55
N TYR A 124 9.69 14.66 -8.92
CA TYR A 124 10.96 14.49 -9.66
C TYR A 124 11.42 13.03 -9.78
N ASN A 125 10.99 12.15 -8.87
CA ASN A 125 11.37 10.73 -8.85
C ASN A 125 10.16 9.80 -9.06
N TYR A 126 9.12 10.27 -9.75
CA TYR A 126 7.88 9.51 -9.97
C TYR A 126 8.09 8.08 -10.45
N GLN A 127 9.03 7.86 -11.38
CA GLN A 127 9.27 6.51 -11.91
C GLN A 127 9.80 5.54 -10.84
N THR A 128 10.69 6.01 -9.96
CA THR A 128 11.14 5.25 -8.79
C THR A 128 10.01 5.05 -7.80
N PHE A 129 9.18 6.07 -7.60
CA PHE A 129 8.01 6.04 -6.73
C PHE A 129 7.01 4.95 -7.15
N LEU A 130 6.71 4.88 -8.45
CA LEU A 130 5.86 3.87 -9.05
C LEU A 130 6.50 2.48 -8.96
N ALA A 131 7.78 2.34 -9.32
CA ALA A 131 8.48 1.05 -9.30
C ALA A 131 8.51 0.43 -7.88
N ASN A 132 8.79 1.24 -6.86
CA ASN A 132 8.75 0.78 -5.47
C ASN A 132 7.31 0.41 -5.04
N THR A 133 6.32 1.22 -5.44
CA THR A 133 4.92 0.93 -5.15
C THR A 133 4.50 -0.40 -5.80
N MET A 134 4.87 -0.65 -7.06
CA MET A 134 4.64 -1.91 -7.76
C MET A 134 5.28 -3.13 -7.07
N ALA A 135 6.43 -2.93 -6.42
CA ALA A 135 7.13 -3.98 -5.68
C ALA A 135 6.45 -4.32 -4.34
N GLN A 136 5.50 -3.51 -3.86
CA GLN A 136 4.75 -3.82 -2.65
C GLN A 136 3.83 -5.02 -2.88
N HIS A 137 3.64 -5.81 -1.82
CA HIS A 137 2.83 -7.03 -1.85
C HIS A 137 1.39 -6.84 -2.37
N TYR A 138 0.85 -5.62 -2.28
CA TYR A 138 -0.47 -5.23 -2.79
C TYR A 138 -0.59 -5.28 -4.32
N PHE A 139 0.51 -5.07 -5.05
CA PHE A 139 0.51 -4.91 -6.51
C PHE A 139 1.37 -5.95 -7.23
N VAL A 140 1.83 -6.98 -6.51
CA VAL A 140 2.65 -8.06 -7.09
C VAL A 140 1.92 -8.68 -8.28
N GLY A 141 2.57 -8.68 -9.44
CA GLY A 141 2.04 -9.22 -10.69
C GLY A 141 1.14 -8.27 -11.49
N ILE A 142 0.91 -7.04 -11.01
CA ILE A 142 0.21 -6.00 -11.76
C ILE A 142 1.25 -5.13 -12.47
N ASN A 143 1.38 -5.30 -13.79
CA ASN A 143 2.32 -4.54 -14.61
C ASN A 143 1.70 -3.30 -15.28
N ASP A 144 0.49 -2.91 -14.84
CA ASP A 144 -0.30 -1.85 -15.45
C ASP A 144 -0.40 -0.65 -14.49
N GLU A 145 0.30 0.43 -14.83
CA GLU A 145 0.33 1.68 -14.07
C GLU A 145 -1.09 2.24 -13.84
N VAL A 146 -1.95 2.22 -14.86
CA VAL A 146 -3.30 2.78 -14.78
C VAL A 146 -4.11 2.04 -13.72
N LYS A 147 -4.04 0.70 -13.70
CA LYS A 147 -4.73 -0.11 -12.69
C LYS A 147 -4.23 0.17 -11.28
N ILE A 148 -2.92 0.35 -11.11
CA ILE A 148 -2.33 0.65 -9.80
C ILE A 148 -2.82 2.01 -9.30
N LEU A 149 -2.70 3.04 -10.13
CA LEU A 149 -3.12 4.40 -9.81
C LEU A 149 -4.61 4.50 -9.52
N LEU A 150 -5.47 3.83 -10.30
CA LEU A 150 -6.91 3.80 -10.03
C LEU A 150 -7.25 3.14 -8.70
N ASN A 151 -6.55 2.06 -8.36
CA ASN A 151 -6.75 1.39 -7.08
C ASN A 151 -6.33 2.29 -5.90
N ILE A 152 -5.20 2.98 -6.02
CA ILE A 152 -4.73 3.94 -5.01
C ILE A 152 -5.73 5.09 -4.87
N LEU A 153 -6.18 5.65 -6.01
CA LEU A 153 -7.17 6.73 -6.06
C LEU A 153 -8.48 6.34 -5.36
N LYS A 154 -9.00 5.14 -5.65
CA LYS A 154 -10.22 4.61 -5.02
C LYS A 154 -10.05 4.50 -3.50
N ARG A 155 -8.89 4.05 -3.04
CA ARG A 155 -8.56 3.96 -1.60
C ARG A 155 -8.54 5.34 -0.95
N TYR A 156 -7.81 6.29 -1.53
CA TYR A 156 -7.72 7.66 -1.02
C TYR A 156 -9.07 8.36 -0.92
N LYS A 157 -9.88 8.29 -1.98
CA LYS A 157 -11.25 8.84 -1.96
C LYS A 157 -12.12 8.16 -0.90
N SER A 158 -12.00 6.85 -0.73
CA SER A 158 -12.75 6.13 0.31
C SER A 158 -12.35 6.55 1.72
N VAL A 159 -11.06 6.83 1.98
CA VAL A 159 -10.59 7.30 3.30
C VAL A 159 -11.03 8.74 3.57
N LEU A 160 -11.00 9.63 2.58
CA LEU A 160 -11.49 11.01 2.75
C LEU A 160 -12.96 11.08 3.15
N LEU A 161 -13.79 10.15 2.66
CA LEU A 161 -15.20 10.06 3.01
C LEU A 161 -15.45 9.53 4.44
N ASP A 162 -14.50 8.79 5.00
CA ASP A 162 -14.63 8.16 6.32
C ASP A 162 -13.96 9.03 7.40
N LYS A 163 -14.77 9.71 8.21
CA LYS A 163 -14.28 10.58 9.29
C LYS A 163 -13.49 9.85 10.37
N ALA A 164 -13.65 8.53 10.51
CA ALA A 164 -12.98 7.73 11.54
C ALA A 164 -11.61 7.20 11.10
N LYS A 165 -11.22 7.37 9.83
CA LYS A 165 -10.00 6.80 9.25
C LYS A 165 -9.13 7.88 8.63
N GLN A 166 -7.83 7.62 8.60
CA GLN A 166 -6.86 8.41 7.85
C GLN A 166 -5.77 7.51 7.28
N ILE A 167 -4.99 8.02 6.35
CA ILE A 167 -3.81 7.30 5.84
C ILE A 167 -2.62 7.60 6.77
N ASP A 168 -1.89 6.56 7.16
CA ASP A 168 -0.57 6.69 7.80
C ASP A 168 0.44 7.07 6.72
N VAL A 169 0.64 8.38 6.53
CA VAL A 169 1.50 8.94 5.47
C VAL A 169 2.97 8.67 5.77
N PHE A 170 3.37 8.84 7.03
CA PHE A 170 4.76 8.73 7.46
C PHE A 170 4.82 7.87 8.71
N TRP A 171 5.37 6.66 8.59
CA TRP A 171 5.46 5.72 9.71
C TRP A 171 6.05 6.30 11.01
N SER A 172 6.90 7.32 10.90
CA SER A 172 7.60 7.99 12.00
C SER A 172 7.03 9.35 12.42
N ILE A 173 5.95 9.81 11.79
CA ILE A 173 5.20 11.04 12.13
C ILE A 173 3.70 10.74 12.19
N LYS A 174 3.07 11.00 13.32
CA LYS A 174 1.61 10.96 13.45
C LYS A 174 1.05 12.31 13.04
N LEU A 175 0.21 12.34 12.01
CA LEU A 175 -0.50 13.53 11.59
C LEU A 175 -1.92 13.55 12.17
N ASN A 176 -2.46 14.74 12.40
CA ASN A 176 -3.89 14.86 12.65
C ASN A 176 -4.68 14.62 11.34
N LYS A 177 -5.98 14.38 11.47
CA LYS A 177 -6.88 14.11 10.33
C LYS A 177 -6.89 15.24 9.32
N GLU A 178 -6.91 16.50 9.78
CA GLU A 178 -6.95 17.69 8.91
C GLU A 178 -5.73 17.75 7.98
N ILE A 179 -4.53 17.61 8.53
CA ILE A 179 -3.28 17.58 7.74
C ILE A 179 -3.23 16.35 6.84
N SER A 180 -3.59 15.18 7.37
CA SER A 180 -3.64 13.94 6.57
C SER A 180 -4.56 14.11 5.35
N ASP A 181 -5.74 14.71 5.53
CA ASP A 181 -6.69 14.94 4.44
C ASP A 181 -6.15 15.89 3.39
N HIS A 182 -5.51 17.00 3.78
CA HIS A 182 -4.84 17.89 2.84
C HIS A 182 -3.76 17.17 2.01
N ILE A 183 -2.96 16.31 2.64
CA ILE A 183 -1.96 15.50 1.92
C ILE A 183 -2.64 14.52 0.95
N ILE A 184 -3.72 13.88 1.37
CA ILE A 184 -4.46 12.94 0.52
C ILE A 184 -5.14 13.64 -0.66
N GLU A 185 -5.69 14.84 -0.47
CA GLU A 185 -6.22 15.65 -1.56
C GLU A 185 -5.15 16.01 -2.59
N MET A 186 -3.94 16.40 -2.14
CA MET A 186 -2.80 16.65 -3.04
C MET A 186 -2.38 15.40 -3.81
N LEU A 187 -2.36 14.24 -3.14
CA LEU A 187 -2.05 12.95 -3.79
C LEU A 187 -3.12 12.54 -4.80
N ILE A 188 -4.40 12.77 -4.50
CA ILE A 188 -5.52 12.53 -5.42
C ILE A 188 -5.36 13.38 -6.68
N ASP A 189 -5.12 14.69 -6.53
CA ASP A 189 -4.94 15.60 -7.67
C ASP A 189 -3.75 15.16 -8.54
N PHE A 190 -2.61 14.81 -7.93
CA PHE A 190 -1.46 14.29 -8.67
C PHE A 190 -1.81 13.03 -9.47
N ILE A 191 -2.48 12.05 -8.84
CA ILE A 191 -2.86 10.78 -9.48
C ILE A 191 -3.87 11.03 -10.61
N GLU A 192 -4.88 11.88 -10.41
CA GLU A 192 -5.88 12.19 -11.43
C GLU A 192 -5.25 12.86 -12.65
N GLN A 193 -4.34 13.82 -12.44
CA GLN A 193 -3.61 14.44 -13.55
C GLN A 193 -2.72 13.45 -14.30
N ARG A 194 -2.12 12.47 -13.59
CA ARG A 194 -1.32 11.42 -14.22
C ARG A 194 -2.19 10.47 -15.03
N LEU A 195 -3.31 10.01 -14.47
CA LEU A 195 -4.28 9.17 -15.15
C LEU A 195 -4.83 9.84 -16.40
N ASN A 196 -5.19 11.13 -16.32
CA ASN A 196 -5.68 11.89 -17.47
C ASN A 196 -4.69 11.89 -18.64
N LEU A 197 -3.39 12.01 -18.36
CA LEU A 197 -2.37 11.92 -19.41
C LEU A 197 -2.25 10.51 -20.00
N LEU A 198 -2.31 9.49 -19.15
CA LEU A 198 -2.27 8.09 -19.61
C LEU A 198 -3.48 7.78 -20.49
N THR A 199 -4.67 8.27 -20.14
CA THR A 199 -5.90 8.13 -20.94
C THR A 199 -5.89 8.95 -22.22
N ILE A 200 -5.28 10.15 -22.24
CA ILE A 200 -5.10 10.91 -23.49
C ILE A 200 -4.13 10.17 -24.44
N SER A 201 -3.21 9.39 -23.87
CA SER A 201 -2.24 8.58 -24.63
C SER A 201 -2.81 7.25 -25.12
N SER A 202 -4.00 6.85 -24.66
CA SER A 202 -4.69 5.62 -25.08
C SER A 202 -6.12 5.95 -25.53
N ASP A 203 -6.44 5.83 -26.82
CA ASP A 203 -7.77 6.09 -27.42
C ASP A 203 -8.92 5.17 -26.92
N HIS A 204 -9.14 5.06 -25.60
CA HIS A 204 -10.16 4.20 -24.99
C HIS A 204 -10.96 4.96 -23.92
N THR A 205 -12.25 5.13 -24.26
CA THR A 205 -13.46 5.28 -23.43
C THR A 205 -13.40 6.14 -22.16
N PRO A 206 -14.30 7.15 -22.01
CA PRO A 206 -14.34 7.99 -20.81
C PRO A 206 -14.56 7.17 -19.53
N PHE A 207 -13.73 7.41 -18.52
CA PHE A 207 -13.80 6.75 -17.22
C PHE A 207 -14.94 7.34 -16.37
N GLU A 208 -16.11 6.70 -16.35
CA GLU A 208 -17.14 6.96 -15.33
C GLU A 208 -16.93 6.06 -14.12
N SER A 209 -16.22 6.55 -13.10
CA SER A 209 -16.12 5.85 -11.82
C SER A 209 -17.28 6.25 -10.89
N LYS A 210 -18.32 5.41 -10.81
CA LYS A 210 -19.23 5.43 -9.66
C LYS A 210 -18.46 4.84 -8.47
N ILE A 211 -17.97 5.71 -7.60
CA ILE A 211 -17.21 5.35 -6.40
C ILE A 211 -18.18 4.73 -5.39
N ASN A 212 -18.16 3.40 -5.27
CA ASN A 212 -18.83 2.71 -4.17
C ASN A 212 -17.93 2.71 -2.93
N HIS A 213 -18.51 2.98 -1.76
CA HIS A 213 -17.86 2.87 -0.45
C HIS A 213 -17.13 1.53 -0.32
N ILE A 214 -15.82 1.55 -0.04
CA ILE A 214 -15.09 0.34 0.34
C ILE A 214 -15.10 0.27 1.87
N GLU A 215 -15.96 -0.59 2.42
CA GLU A 215 -15.76 -1.10 3.77
C GLU A 215 -14.44 -1.89 3.77
N ASN A 216 -13.55 -1.54 4.71
CA ASN A 216 -12.23 -2.13 4.95
C ASN A 216 -11.92 -3.39 4.16
N ASP A 217 -10.95 -3.33 3.25
CA ASP A 217 -10.00 -4.42 3.05
C ASP A 217 -8.84 -4.00 2.12
N ILE A 218 -7.76 -4.77 2.23
CA ILE A 218 -6.54 -4.80 1.42
C ILE A 218 -6.82 -4.64 -0.08
N PHE A 219 -5.88 -4.08 -0.85
CA PHE A 219 -5.95 -4.02 -2.32
C PHE A 219 -6.32 -5.37 -2.93
N LYS A 220 -7.54 -5.48 -3.46
CA LYS A 220 -8.03 -6.71 -4.09
C LYS A 220 -8.08 -6.51 -5.61
N ILE A 221 -7.50 -7.45 -6.35
CA ILE A 221 -7.57 -7.61 -7.80
C ILE A 221 -9.00 -8.02 -8.16
N GLU A 222 -9.68 -7.22 -8.98
CA GLU A 222 -11.01 -7.57 -9.46
C GLU A 222 -10.98 -8.87 -10.29
N TRP A 223 -11.72 -9.88 -9.84
CA TRP A 223 -11.84 -11.14 -10.54
C TRP A 223 -13.09 -11.14 -11.42
N ASN A 224 -12.89 -11.12 -12.73
CA ASN A 224 -13.98 -11.09 -13.72
C ASN A 224 -14.59 -12.46 -14.03
N GLY A 225 -14.01 -13.54 -13.49
CA GLY A 225 -14.51 -14.90 -13.65
C GLY A 225 -15.45 -15.34 -12.53
N SER A 226 -15.90 -16.58 -12.57
CA SER A 226 -16.63 -17.19 -11.44
C SER A 226 -15.67 -17.65 -10.33
N GLN A 227 -16.19 -17.88 -9.11
CA GLN A 227 -15.37 -18.49 -8.04
C GLN A 227 -14.90 -19.91 -8.39
N GLN A 228 -15.66 -20.62 -9.24
CA GLN A 228 -15.28 -21.95 -9.74
C GLN A 228 -14.07 -21.85 -10.66
N GLU A 229 -14.04 -20.82 -11.52
CA GLU A 229 -12.91 -20.55 -12.41
C GLU A 229 -11.66 -20.13 -11.62
N LEU A 230 -11.81 -19.32 -10.56
CA LEU A 230 -10.68 -19.01 -9.69
C LEU A 230 -10.17 -20.27 -8.98
N CYS A 231 -11.07 -21.14 -8.54
CA CYS A 231 -10.69 -22.41 -7.93
C CYS A 231 -9.95 -23.31 -8.95
N GLU A 232 -10.43 -23.41 -10.18
CA GLU A 232 -9.75 -24.12 -11.27
C GLU A 232 -8.34 -23.58 -11.50
N LEU A 233 -8.15 -22.26 -11.56
CA LEU A 233 -6.84 -21.65 -11.73
C LEU A 233 -5.87 -22.08 -10.63
N ILE A 234 -6.28 -22.03 -9.36
CA ILE A 234 -5.43 -22.42 -8.22
C ILE A 234 -5.07 -23.91 -8.30
N LEU A 235 -6.01 -24.76 -8.71
CA LEU A 235 -5.76 -26.19 -8.88
C LEU A 235 -4.82 -26.49 -10.04
N GLU A 236 -4.96 -25.80 -11.17
CA GLU A 236 -4.03 -25.95 -12.29
C GLU A 236 -2.62 -25.48 -11.92
N LEU A 237 -2.48 -24.36 -11.19
CA LEU A 237 -1.17 -23.91 -10.69
C LEU A 237 -0.55 -24.91 -9.70
N GLU A 238 -1.35 -25.54 -8.85
CA GLU A 238 -0.91 -26.60 -7.92
C GLU A 238 -0.47 -27.85 -8.70
N ASN A 239 -1.29 -28.33 -9.64
CA ASN A 239 -1.03 -29.52 -10.43
C ASN A 239 0.20 -29.37 -11.34
N LYS A 240 0.46 -28.16 -11.85
CA LYS A 240 1.59 -27.85 -12.73
C LYS A 240 2.84 -27.36 -11.97
N GLU A 241 2.83 -27.47 -10.65
CA GLU A 241 3.95 -27.18 -9.73
C GLU A 241 4.40 -25.70 -9.73
N TRP A 242 3.54 -24.78 -10.17
CA TRP A 242 3.76 -23.34 -10.04
C TRP A 242 3.65 -22.87 -8.59
N ILE A 243 2.76 -23.51 -7.81
CA ILE A 243 2.63 -23.34 -6.36
C ILE A 243 2.80 -24.68 -5.64
N SER A 244 3.17 -24.62 -4.36
CA SER A 244 3.26 -25.82 -3.53
C SER A 244 1.89 -26.41 -3.23
N ASN A 245 1.85 -27.73 -3.02
CA ASN A 245 0.62 -28.44 -2.67
C ASN A 245 0.00 -27.90 -1.37
N ILE A 246 -1.30 -27.61 -1.41
CA ILE A 246 -2.05 -27.00 -0.31
C ILE A 246 -2.56 -28.10 0.62
N LYS A 247 -1.91 -28.20 1.80
CA LYS A 247 -2.28 -29.14 2.85
C LYS A 247 -3.73 -28.92 3.32
N ASN A 248 -4.43 -30.01 3.65
CA ASN A 248 -5.84 -29.99 4.10
C ASN A 248 -6.08 -28.99 5.26
N GLY A 249 -5.17 -28.94 6.24
CA GLY A 249 -5.28 -28.06 7.41
C GLY A 249 -5.12 -26.56 7.10
N ASP A 250 -4.51 -26.22 5.97
CA ASP A 250 -4.17 -24.83 5.62
C ASP A 250 -5.14 -24.21 4.60
N ARG A 251 -6.06 -24.99 4.03
CA ARG A 251 -6.98 -24.52 2.98
C ARG A 251 -7.82 -23.32 3.35
N ARG A 252 -8.25 -23.21 4.61
CA ARG A 252 -9.00 -22.03 5.07
C ARG A 252 -8.11 -20.79 5.10
N LYS A 253 -6.86 -20.93 5.54
CA LYS A 253 -5.89 -19.83 5.54
C LYS A 253 -5.56 -19.41 4.10
N VAL A 254 -5.32 -20.38 3.22
CA VAL A 254 -5.03 -20.12 1.81
C VAL A 254 -6.23 -19.48 1.11
N ALA A 255 -7.45 -19.96 1.35
CA ALA A 255 -8.67 -19.34 0.82
C ALA A 255 -8.80 -17.88 1.28
N ASN A 256 -8.60 -17.60 2.57
CA ASN A 256 -8.60 -16.24 3.09
C ASN A 256 -7.49 -15.37 2.47
N SER A 257 -6.28 -15.90 2.29
CA SER A 257 -5.19 -15.17 1.64
C SER A 257 -5.54 -14.85 0.18
N ILE A 258 -6.13 -15.79 -0.56
CA ILE A 258 -6.55 -15.58 -1.95
C ILE A 258 -7.68 -14.56 -2.01
N THR A 259 -8.67 -14.62 -1.12
CA THR A 259 -9.82 -13.68 -1.09
C THR A 259 -9.47 -12.32 -0.47
N ASN A 260 -8.27 -12.18 0.09
CA ASN A 260 -7.64 -10.90 0.42
C ASN A 260 -6.87 -10.31 -0.77
N ILE A 261 -6.51 -11.11 -1.76
CA ILE A 261 -5.86 -10.69 -3.00
C ILE A 261 -6.86 -10.45 -4.12
N PHE A 262 -7.96 -11.22 -4.19
CA PHE A 262 -8.97 -11.12 -5.25
C PHE A 262 -10.30 -10.59 -4.73
N ASP A 263 -10.88 -9.61 -5.42
CA ASP A 263 -12.22 -9.10 -5.15
C ASP A 263 -13.23 -10.03 -5.82
N LEU A 264 -13.93 -10.80 -5.00
CA LEU A 264 -14.96 -11.73 -5.43
C LEU A 264 -16.37 -11.14 -5.27
N THR A 265 -16.51 -9.84 -4.99
CA THR A 265 -17.82 -9.22 -4.71
C THR A 265 -18.80 -9.37 -5.87
N GLN A 266 -18.32 -9.29 -7.11
CA GLN A 266 -19.15 -9.48 -8.31
C GLN A 266 -19.66 -10.93 -8.48
N THR A 267 -19.04 -11.89 -7.78
CA THR A 267 -19.40 -13.32 -7.87
C THR A 267 -20.46 -13.73 -6.85
N LYS A 268 -20.92 -12.80 -5.99
CA LYS A 268 -21.93 -13.05 -4.96
C LYS A 268 -23.26 -13.44 -5.61
N LYS A 269 -23.82 -14.58 -5.20
CA LYS A 269 -25.19 -14.99 -5.60
C LYS A 269 -26.28 -14.19 -4.89
N ASN A 270 -25.98 -13.63 -3.70
CA ASN A 270 -26.88 -12.75 -2.97
C ASN A 270 -26.09 -11.77 -2.08
N THR A 271 -26.74 -10.71 -1.61
CA THR A 271 -26.09 -9.65 -0.82
C THR A 271 -25.56 -10.12 0.55
N LYS A 272 -26.05 -11.25 1.07
CA LYS A 272 -25.64 -11.84 2.36
C LYS A 272 -24.52 -12.88 2.24
N SER A 273 -24.12 -13.28 1.03
CA SER A 273 -23.13 -14.34 0.86
C SER A 273 -21.72 -13.83 1.16
N ASP A 274 -21.01 -14.52 2.04
CA ASP A 274 -19.58 -14.33 2.27
C ASP A 274 -18.77 -14.99 1.14
N PRO A 275 -18.10 -14.21 0.27
CA PRO A 275 -17.31 -14.76 -0.84
C PRO A 275 -16.13 -15.59 -0.36
N SER A 276 -15.54 -15.27 0.80
CA SER A 276 -14.38 -15.99 1.32
C SER A 276 -14.77 -17.39 1.78
N ASN A 277 -15.86 -17.50 2.55
CA ASN A 277 -16.38 -18.80 2.96
C ASN A 277 -16.87 -19.62 1.75
N SER A 278 -17.50 -18.97 0.77
CA SER A 278 -17.97 -19.63 -0.46
C SER A 278 -16.80 -20.20 -1.27
N PHE A 279 -15.75 -19.40 -1.46
CA PHE A 279 -14.53 -19.83 -2.14
C PHE A 279 -13.79 -20.92 -1.38
N TYR A 280 -13.73 -20.84 -0.04
CA TYR A 280 -13.17 -21.89 0.80
C TYR A 280 -13.87 -23.24 0.59
N GLN A 281 -15.21 -23.28 0.49
CA GLN A 281 -15.92 -24.55 0.24
C GLN A 281 -15.57 -25.14 -1.13
N LEU A 282 -15.38 -24.30 -2.15
CA LEU A 282 -14.92 -24.73 -3.47
C LEU A 282 -13.49 -25.30 -3.40
N LEU A 283 -12.56 -24.57 -2.78
CA LEU A 283 -11.15 -24.97 -2.66
C LEU A 283 -10.96 -26.21 -1.77
N LYS A 284 -11.83 -26.39 -0.76
CA LYS A 284 -11.84 -27.56 0.11
C LYS A 284 -12.06 -28.84 -0.70
N GLY A 285 -12.96 -28.80 -1.69
CA GLY A 285 -13.39 -29.97 -2.46
C GLY A 285 -14.15 -30.99 -1.61
N GLU A 286 -14.54 -32.09 -2.25
CA GLU A 286 -15.15 -33.25 -1.62
C GLU A 286 -14.11 -34.37 -1.48
N HIS A 287 -14.35 -35.31 -0.56
CA HIS A 287 -13.51 -36.48 -0.39
C HIS A 287 -14.30 -37.73 -0.78
N ASP A 288 -13.85 -38.39 -1.85
CA ASP A 288 -14.32 -39.71 -2.23
C ASP A 288 -13.13 -40.68 -2.18
N LYS A 289 -13.26 -41.79 -1.43
CA LYS A 289 -12.24 -42.85 -1.29
C LYS A 289 -10.79 -42.34 -1.11
N ASN A 290 -10.60 -41.38 -0.20
CA ASN A 290 -9.31 -40.71 0.10
C ASN A 290 -8.72 -39.84 -1.02
N GLN A 291 -9.43 -39.63 -2.12
CA GLN A 291 -9.07 -38.67 -3.15
C GLN A 291 -9.93 -37.41 -3.04
N ARG A 292 -9.30 -36.26 -3.23
CA ARG A 292 -10.00 -34.97 -3.28
C ARG A 292 -10.59 -34.80 -4.67
N THR A 293 -11.89 -34.57 -4.74
CA THR A 293 -12.62 -34.32 -5.98
C THR A 293 -13.24 -32.93 -5.96
N PHE A 294 -13.48 -32.39 -7.15
CA PHE A 294 -14.10 -31.09 -7.34
C PHE A 294 -15.31 -31.27 -8.25
N PRO A 295 -16.51 -31.53 -7.70
CA PRO A 295 -17.68 -31.93 -8.49
C PRO A 295 -18.05 -30.95 -9.60
N PHE A 296 -17.69 -29.67 -9.47
CA PHE A 296 -17.96 -28.68 -10.50
C PHE A 296 -17.09 -28.86 -11.77
N LEU A 297 -15.88 -29.42 -11.65
CA LEU A 297 -14.99 -29.72 -12.78
C LEU A 297 -15.45 -30.93 -13.60
N GLU A 298 -16.29 -31.78 -13.00
CA GLU A 298 -16.81 -33.02 -13.61
C GLU A 298 -18.19 -32.82 -14.27
N LYS A 299 -18.79 -31.63 -14.17
CA LYS A 299 -20.08 -31.33 -14.81
C LYS A 299 -19.89 -31.19 -16.31
N GLU A 300 -20.74 -31.86 -17.10
CA GLU A 300 -20.75 -31.75 -18.57
C GLU A 300 -20.89 -30.30 -19.07
N THR A 301 -21.54 -29.44 -18.29
CA THR A 301 -21.76 -28.03 -18.63
C THR A 301 -20.57 -27.12 -18.30
N TYR A 302 -19.52 -27.61 -17.64
CA TYR A 302 -18.39 -26.80 -17.22
C TYR A 302 -17.22 -26.93 -18.20
N GLU A 303 -16.88 -25.83 -18.87
CA GLU A 303 -15.74 -25.78 -19.78
C GLU A 303 -14.49 -25.32 -19.03
N LYS A 304 -13.45 -26.18 -18.98
CA LYS A 304 -12.17 -25.88 -18.34
C LYS A 304 -11.43 -24.77 -19.09
N LYS A 305 -11.10 -23.67 -18.41
CA LYS A 305 -10.49 -22.47 -18.99
C LYS A 305 -8.96 -22.44 -18.86
N PHE A 306 -8.39 -23.14 -17.90
CA PHE A 306 -6.98 -23.00 -17.50
C PHE A 306 -6.11 -24.23 -17.83
N ASN A 307 -6.63 -25.19 -18.57
CA ASN A 307 -5.93 -26.42 -18.98
C ASN A 307 -4.63 -26.16 -19.79
N LYS A 308 -4.48 -25.01 -20.45
CA LYS A 308 -3.32 -24.66 -21.27
C LYS A 308 -2.08 -24.17 -20.48
N ILE A 309 -2.14 -24.05 -19.16
CA ILE A 309 -1.12 -23.39 -18.31
C ILE A 309 0.36 -23.89 -18.35
N VAL A 310 0.89 -24.75 -19.21
CA VAL A 310 2.31 -25.24 -19.17
C VAL A 310 2.89 -25.74 -17.81
N ASN A 311 3.62 -26.85 -17.84
CA ASN A 311 4.26 -27.35 -16.62
C ASN A 311 5.49 -26.51 -16.29
N ARG A 312 5.70 -26.21 -15.00
CA ARG A 312 6.88 -25.46 -14.55
C ARG A 312 8.20 -26.12 -14.96
N LYS A 313 8.24 -27.47 -14.99
CA LYS A 313 9.41 -28.26 -15.41
C LYS A 313 9.70 -28.20 -16.91
N THR A 314 8.74 -27.75 -17.72
CA THR A 314 8.87 -27.61 -19.17
C THR A 314 8.99 -26.15 -19.62
N SER A 315 9.11 -25.21 -18.67
CA SER A 315 9.23 -23.76 -18.90
C SER A 315 10.66 -23.29 -18.75
#